data_AF-A0A943PEU9-F1
#
_entry.id   AF-A0A943PEU9-F1
#
_cell.length_a   1.000
_cell.length_b   1.000
_cell.length_c   1.000
_cell.angle_alpha   90.00
_cell.angle_beta   90.00
_cell.angle_gamma   90.00
#
_symmetry.space_group_name_H-M   'P 1'
#
loop_
_entity.id
_entity.type
_entity.pdbx_description
1 polymer ?
#
loop_
_entity_poly.entity_id
_entity_poly.type
_entity_poly.pdbx_seq_one_letter_code
_entity_poly.pdbx_strand_id
1 'polypeptide(L)' 'MKKIMLRLIRFYQKHISPFRAPCCRFIPTCSEYAAEAYEKYGFFKGSWLTFKRILRCNPFCKGGYDPVP' A
#
# COMPACT_ATOMS: atom_id res chain seq x y z
N MET A 1 -15.49 8.26 7.23
CA MET A 1 -15.13 7.06 6.42
C MET A 1 -13.62 6.82 6.28
N LYS A 2 -12.78 7.85 6.05
CA LYS A 2 -11.31 7.70 5.91
C LYS A 2 -10.62 6.99 7.11
N LYS A 3 -10.97 7.34 8.35
CA LYS A 3 -10.37 6.80 9.59
C LYS A 3 -10.63 5.31 9.84
N ILE A 4 -11.83 4.81 9.48
CA ILE A 4 -12.18 3.40 9.69
C ILE A 4 -11.27 2.52 8.83
N MET A 5 -11.04 2.95 7.59
CA MET A 5 -10.24 2.16 6.68
C MET A 5 -8.74 2.27 6.91
N LEU A 6 -8.26 3.44 7.30
CA LEU A 6 -6.90 3.59 7.82
C LEU A 6 -6.67 2.70 9.05
N ARG A 7 -7.67 2.56 9.94
CA ARG A 7 -7.59 1.62 11.06
C ARG A 7 -7.53 0.16 10.59
N LEU A 8 -8.35 -0.24 9.61
CA LEU A 8 -8.31 -1.59 9.05
C LEU A 8 -6.95 -1.89 8.40
N ILE A 9 -6.40 -0.95 7.65
CA ILE A 9 -5.10 -1.09 6.98
C ILE A 9 -3.97 -1.14 8.02
N ARG A 10 -4.00 -0.28 9.05
CA ARG A 10 -3.02 -0.35 10.14
C ARG A 10 -3.15 -1.62 10.97
N PHE A 11 -4.37 -2.11 11.18
CA PHE A 11 -4.60 -3.39 11.85
C PHE A 11 -4.01 -4.54 11.04
N TYR A 12 -4.23 -4.54 9.72
CA TYR A 12 -3.62 -5.48 8.78
C TYR A 12 -2.08 -5.39 8.79
N GLN A 13 -1.53 -4.17 8.74
CA GLN A 13 -0.08 -3.94 8.83
C GLN A 13 0.50 -4.48 10.13
N LYS A 14 -0.20 -4.30 11.26
CA LYS A 14 0.32 -4.70 12.57
C LYS A 14 0.15 -6.20 12.88
N HIS A 15 -0.90 -6.83 12.36
CA HIS A 15 -1.24 -8.23 12.71
C HIS A 15 -0.93 -9.23 11.60
N ILE A 16 -0.91 -8.82 10.32
CA ILE A 16 -0.71 -9.72 9.17
C ILE A 16 0.62 -9.45 8.47
N SER A 17 1.03 -8.19 8.32
CA SER A 17 2.31 -7.86 7.69
C SER A 17 3.56 -8.47 8.35
N PRO A 18 3.70 -8.55 9.69
CA PRO A 18 4.93 -9.11 10.29
C PRO A 18 5.05 -10.63 10.09
N PHE A 19 3.97 -11.31 9.74
CA PHE A 19 3.96 -12.73 9.43
C PHE A 19 4.20 -13.01 7.94
N ARG A 20 4.35 -11.98 7.09
CA ARG A 20 4.70 -12.13 5.67
C ARG A 20 6.11 -11.62 5.41
N ALA A 21 6.86 -12.41 4.65
CA ALA A 21 8.14 -11.97 4.11
C ALA A 21 7.96 -10.69 3.27
N PRO A 22 8.98 -9.82 3.19
CA PRO A 22 8.91 -8.60 2.39
C PRO A 22 8.76 -8.93 0.91
N CYS A 23 7.53 -8.94 0.41
CA CYS A 23 7.22 -9.13 -1.01
C CYS A 23 7.30 -7.83 -1.82
N CYS A 24 7.31 -6.68 -1.14
CA CYS A 24 7.29 -5.37 -1.80
C CYS A 24 8.67 -5.02 -2.35
N ARG A 25 8.76 -4.80 -3.67
CA ARG A 25 9.99 -4.31 -4.33
C ARG A 25 10.08 -2.79 -4.42
N PHE A 26 8.98 -2.10 -4.17
CA PHE A 26 8.91 -0.64 -4.20
C PHE A 26 8.96 -0.08 -2.78
N ILE A 27 9.59 1.08 -2.65
CA ILE A 27 9.68 1.85 -1.40
C ILE A 27 8.89 3.16 -1.60
N PRO A 28 7.97 3.53 -0.69
CA PRO A 28 7.50 2.74 0.45
C PRO A 28 6.71 1.48 0.04
N THR A 29 6.51 0.57 1.00
CA THR A 29 5.83 -0.72 0.80
C THR A 29 4.40 -0.54 0.28
N CYS A 30 3.82 -1.56 -0.36
CA CYS A 30 2.46 -1.46 -0.93
C CYS A 30 1.38 -1.11 0.10
N SER A 31 1.53 -1.57 1.36
CA SER A 31 0.57 -1.28 2.43
C SER A 31 0.71 0.16 2.94
N GLU A 32 1.93 0.69 2.96
CA GLU A 32 2.23 2.05 3.41
C GLU A 32 1.88 3.07 2.34
N TYR A 33 2.17 2.76 1.07
CA TYR A 33 1.63 3.47 -0.09
C TYR A 33 0.11 3.50 -0.06
N ALA A 34 -0.54 2.39 0.29
CA ALA A 34 -1.99 2.34 0.42
C ALA A 34 -2.46 3.32 1.50
N ALA A 35 -1.87 3.28 2.69
CA ALA A 35 -2.22 4.17 3.79
C ALA A 35 -2.09 5.65 3.39
N GLU A 36 -0.97 6.05 2.79
CA GLU A 36 -0.78 7.41 2.27
C GLU A 36 -1.80 7.77 1.18
N ALA A 37 -2.04 6.88 0.22
CA ALA A 37 -2.96 7.14 -0.88
C ALA A 37 -4.41 7.31 -0.39
N TYR A 38 -4.82 6.54 0.61
CA TYR A 38 -6.13 6.69 1.26
C TYR A 38 -6.24 7.95 2.09
N GLU A 39 -5.15 8.40 2.72
CA GLU A 39 -5.10 9.64 3.49
C GLU A 39 -5.21 10.86 2.57
N LYS A 40 -4.40 10.90 1.50
CA LYS A 40 -4.30 12.01 0.54
C LYS A 40 -5.52 12.09 -0.39
N TYR A 41 -5.91 10.97 -1.01
CA TYR A 41 -6.93 10.96 -2.07
C TYR A 41 -8.28 10.33 -1.67
N GLY A 42 -8.38 9.71 -0.49
CA GLY A 42 -9.59 9.02 -0.03
C GLY A 42 -9.76 7.61 -0.61
N PHE A 43 -10.90 6.96 -0.32
CA PHE A 43 -11.17 5.55 -0.67
C PHE A 43 -10.99 5.26 -2.16
N PHE A 44 -11.75 5.92 -3.03
CA PHE A 44 -11.83 5.53 -4.44
C PHE A 44 -10.50 5.70 -5.18
N LYS A 45 -9.87 6.87 -5.10
CA LYS A 45 -8.56 7.12 -5.71
C LYS A 45 -7.44 6.35 -5.02
N GLY A 46 -7.48 6.21 -3.69
CA GLY A 46 -6.49 5.45 -2.93
C GLY A 46 -6.49 3.97 -3.31
N SER A 47 -7.67 3.36 -3.42
CA SER A 47 -7.84 1.98 -3.89
C SER A 47 -7.30 1.80 -5.30
N TRP A 48 -7.63 2.72 -6.21
CA TRP A 48 -7.18 2.65 -7.60
C TRP A 48 -5.65 2.72 -7.74
N LEU A 49 -5.01 3.69 -7.08
CA LEU A 49 -3.55 3.84 -7.09
C LEU A 49 -2.86 2.63 -6.47
N THR A 50 -3.36 2.15 -5.32
CA THR A 50 -2.83 0.99 -4.62
C THR A 50 -2.95 -0.27 -5.48
N PHE A 51 -4.10 -0.50 -6.10
CA PHE A 51 -4.36 -1.67 -6.93
C PHE A 51 -3.44 -1.69 -8.16
N LYS A 52 -3.32 -0.55 -8.85
CA LYS A 52 -2.38 -0.39 -9.97
C LYS A 52 -0.94 -0.71 -9.56
N ARG A 53 -0.54 -0.35 -8.35
CA ARG A 53 0.81 -0.63 -7.82
C ARG A 53 1.00 -2.10 -7.44
N ILE A 54 0.02 -2.72 -6.80
CA ILE A 54 0.05 -4.16 -6.48
C ILE A 54 0.22 -4.99 -7.76
N LEU A 55 -0.49 -4.64 -8.84
CA LEU A 55 -0.34 -5.30 -10.14
C LEU A 55 1.07 -5.14 -10.73
N ARG A 56 1.74 -4.00 -10.49
CA ARG A 56 3.13 -3.78 -10.93
C ARG A 56 4.16 -4.43 -10.00
N CYS A 57 3.78 -4.76 -8.77
CA CYS A 57 4.65 -5.37 -7.77
C CYS A 57 4.79 -6.88 -8.03
N ASN A 58 5.48 -7.24 -9.11
CA ASN A 58 5.77 -8.61 -9.51
C ASN A 58 7.28 -8.93 -9.36
N PRO A 59 7.66 -10.22 -9.25
CA PRO A 59 9.06 -10.63 -9.07
C PRO A 59 9.96 -10.38 -10.30
N PHE A 60 9.44 -9.78 -11.37
CA PHE A 60 10.21 -9.37 -12.53
C PHE A 60 10.40 -7.84 -12.61
N CYS A 61 9.81 -7.08 -11.69
CA CYS A 61 10.01 -5.63 -11.63
C CYS A 61 11.34 -5.29 -10.94
N LYS A 62 12.07 -4.31 -11.47
CA LYS A 62 13.32 -3.81 -10.86
C LYS A 62 13.13 -3.25 -9.44
N GLY A 63 11.90 -2.89 -9.06
CA GLY A 63 11.65 -2.15 -7.83
C GLY A 63 12.19 -0.72 -7.92
N GLY A 64 11.93 0.10 -6.90
CA GLY A 64 12.37 1.49 -6.88
C GLY A 64 11.60 2.36 -5.89
N TYR A 65 12.00 3.63 -5.80
CA TYR A 65 11.30 4.64 -5.01
C TYR A 65 10.15 5.23 -5.83
N ASP A 66 8.93 5.06 -5.35
CA ASP A 66 7.72 5.61 -5.97
C ASP A 66 6.84 6.13 -4.83
N PRO A 67 6.90 7.42 -4.47
CA PRO A 67 6.05 7.97 -3.42
C PRO A 67 4.64 8.23 -3.96
N VAL A 68 3.65 8.35 -3.07
CA VAL A 68 2.31 8.78 -3.46
C VAL A 68 2.37 10.23 -3.99
N PRO A 69 1.93 10.51 -5.23
CA PRO A 69 1.91 11.87 -5.79
C PRO A 69 1.06 12.81 -4.94
#